data_AF-A0A382MGR1-F1
#
_entry.id   AF-A0A382MGR1-F1
#
_cell.length_a   1.000
_cell.length_b   1.000
_cell.length_c   1.000
_cell.angle_alpha   90.00
_cell.angle_beta   90.00
_cell.angle_gamma   90.00
#
_symmetry.space_group_name_H-M   'P 1'
#
loop_
_entity.id
_entity.type
_entity.pdbx_description
1 polymer ?
#
loop_
_entity_poly.entity_id
_entity_poly.type
_entity_poly.pdbx_seq_one_letter_code
_entity_poly.pdbx_strand_id
1 'polypeptide(L)' 'MDEEYLRFLLPKGLRVLALGCGTGRKLASVEPSVGVGVDLSQKKLSVAAENYPKLVFIEGDIEDPEVLGRVALEGPF' A
#
# COMPACT_ATOMS: atom_id res chain seq x y z
N MET A 1 -13.45 -2.84 -12.61
CA MET A 1 -14.24 -3.66 -11.67
C MET A 1 -13.65 -3.67 -10.25
N ASP A 2 -12.49 -4.30 -9.96
CA ASP A 2 -11.95 -4.31 -8.59
C ASP A 2 -11.69 -2.91 -7.98
N GLU A 3 -11.05 -2.03 -8.74
CA GLU A 3 -10.71 -0.68 -8.26
C GLU A 3 -11.94 0.22 -8.06
N GLU A 4 -12.96 0.04 -8.89
CA GLU A 4 -14.22 0.80 -8.76
C GLU A 4 -14.98 0.36 -7.52
N TYR A 5 -14.96 -0.95 -7.23
CA TYR A 5 -15.54 -1.47 -6.01
C TYR A 5 -14.80 -0.95 -4.76
N LEU A 6 -13.45 -0.93 -4.79
CA LEU A 6 -12.67 -0.36 -3.70
C LEU A 6 -12.91 1.14 -3.51
N ARG A 7 -12.96 1.94 -4.59
CA ARG A 7 -13.30 3.38 -4.53
C ARG A 7 -14.73 3.65 -4.05
N PHE A 8 -15.64 2.72 -4.29
CA PHE A 8 -17.01 2.81 -3.77
C PHE A 8 -17.04 2.57 -2.26
N LEU A 9 -16.25 1.61 -1.77
CA LEU A 9 -16.19 1.27 -0.34
C LEU A 9 -15.35 2.25 0.49
N LEU A 10 -14.26 2.75 -0.08
CA LEU A 10 -13.29 3.59 0.60
C LEU A 10 -13.45 5.04 0.15
N PRO A 11 -13.88 5.95 1.04
CA PRO A 11 -13.77 7.37 0.81
C PRO A 11 -12.33 7.76 0.44
N LYS A 12 -12.20 8.74 -0.45
CA LYS A 12 -10.90 9.33 -0.77
C LYS A 12 -10.29 9.98 0.47
N GLY A 13 -8.96 10.04 0.52
CA GLY A 13 -8.23 10.71 1.59
C GLY A 13 -8.13 9.91 2.88
N LEU A 14 -8.58 8.65 2.91
CA LEU A 14 -8.28 7.75 4.03
C LEU A 14 -6.79 7.41 4.09
N ARG A 15 -6.34 6.98 5.26
CA ARG A 15 -5.06 6.33 5.44
C ARG A 15 -5.27 4.84 5.16
N VAL A 16 -4.46 4.25 4.28
CA VAL A 16 -4.72 2.90 3.76
C VAL A 16 -3.46 2.08 3.79
N LEU A 17 -3.53 0.94 4.47
CA LEU A 17 -2.52 -0.11 4.43
C LEU A 17 -2.97 -1.21 3.47
N ALA A 18 -2.17 -1.50 2.45
CA ALA A 18 -2.41 -2.58 1.49
C ALA A 18 -1.40 -3.73 1.72
N LEU A 19 -1.91 -4.86 2.18
CA LEU A 19 -1.14 -6.09 2.36
C LEU A 19 -1.14 -6.91 1.07
N GLY A 20 0.04 -7.31 0.58
CA GLY A 20 0.19 -7.90 -0.76
C GLY A 20 -0.15 -6.90 -1.86
N CYS A 21 0.44 -5.70 -1.80
CA CYS A 21 0.05 -4.57 -2.66
C CYS A 21 0.41 -4.74 -4.14
N GLY A 22 1.25 -5.72 -4.48
CA GLY A 22 1.77 -5.92 -5.83
C GLY A 22 2.45 -4.66 -6.36
N THR A 23 2.05 -4.21 -7.55
CA THR A 23 2.58 -2.99 -8.18
C THR A 23 1.93 -1.70 -7.67
N GLY A 24 1.14 -1.74 -6.58
CA GLY A 24 0.57 -0.55 -5.93
C GLY A 24 -0.67 0.04 -6.62
N ARG A 25 -1.09 -0.49 -7.78
CA ARG A 25 -2.20 0.05 -8.58
C ARG A 25 -3.51 0.21 -7.81
N LYS A 26 -3.93 -0.83 -7.07
CA LYS A 26 -5.18 -0.79 -6.27
C LYS A 26 -5.11 0.24 -5.14
N LEU A 27 -3.98 0.33 -4.44
CA LEU A 27 -3.75 1.32 -3.38
C LEU A 27 -3.78 2.75 -3.94
N ALA A 28 -3.13 3.00 -5.07
CA ALA A 28 -3.18 4.32 -5.71
C ALA A 28 -4.60 4.68 -6.17
N SER A 29 -5.36 3.69 -6.62
CA SER A 29 -6.69 3.88 -7.19
C SER A 29 -7.73 4.41 -6.21
N VAL A 30 -7.50 4.28 -4.89
CA VAL A 30 -8.41 4.77 -3.84
C VAL A 30 -8.05 6.17 -3.33
N GLU A 31 -7.03 6.81 -3.92
CA GLU A 31 -6.59 8.17 -3.62
C GLU A 31 -6.42 8.44 -2.11
N PRO A 32 -5.57 7.67 -1.41
CA PRO A 32 -5.37 7.81 0.02
C PRO A 32 -4.64 9.11 0.36
N SER A 33 -4.83 9.62 1.58
CA SER A 33 -4.00 10.71 2.12
C SER A 33 -2.63 10.21 2.54
N VAL A 34 -2.56 8.98 3.03
CA VAL A 34 -1.34 8.20 3.29
C VAL A 34 -1.61 6.78 2.83
N GLY A 35 -0.82 6.28 1.87
CA GLY A 35 -0.93 4.91 1.39
C GLY A 35 0.37 4.16 1.60
N VAL A 36 0.29 3.03 2.32
CA VAL A 36 1.41 2.12 2.58
C VAL A 36 1.11 0.77 1.94
N GLY A 37 2.00 0.29 1.08
CA GLY A 37 1.93 -1.04 0.48
C GLY A 37 3.02 -1.96 1.03
N VAL A 38 2.65 -3.19 1.41
CA VAL A 38 3.59 -4.24 1.80
C VAL A 38 3.50 -5.39 0.80
N ASP A 39 4.64 -5.84 0.28
CA ASP A 39 4.70 -7.02 -0.59
C ASP A 39 6.05 -7.74 -0.42
N LEU A 40 6.04 -9.07 -0.59
CA LEU A 40 7.26 -9.89 -0.55
C LEU A 40 8.15 -9.69 -1.79
N SER A 41 7.61 -9.17 -2.89
CA SER A 41 8.32 -9.09 -4.16
C SER A 41 8.96 -7.73 -4.37
N GLN A 42 10.27 -7.64 -4.13
CA GLN A 42 11.06 -6.44 -4.46
C GLN A 42 10.80 -5.92 -5.88
N LYS A 43 10.76 -6.82 -6.87
CA LYS A 43 10.50 -6.46 -8.28
C LYS A 43 9.16 -5.73 -8.46
N LYS A 44 8.10 -6.18 -7.78
CA LYS A 44 6.80 -5.51 -7.86
C LYS A 44 6.84 -4.16 -7.16
N LEU A 45 7.52 -4.07 -6.02
CA LEU A 45 7.67 -2.83 -5.27
C LEU A 45 8.50 -1.78 -6.01
N SER A 46 9.54 -2.18 -6.76
CA SER A 46 10.27 -1.25 -7.64
C SER A 46 9.34 -0.61 -8.66
N VAL A 47 8.52 -1.42 -9.35
CA VAL A 47 7.51 -0.93 -10.30
C VAL A 47 6.46 -0.06 -9.59
N ALA A 48 6.09 -0.40 -8.36
CA ALA A 48 5.13 0.36 -7.57
C ALA A 48 5.69 1.76 -7.21
N ALA A 49 6.92 1.82 -6.72
CA ALA A 49 7.60 3.05 -6.33
C ALA A 49 7.86 3.96 -7.53
N GLU A 50 8.21 3.41 -8.69
CA GLU A 50 8.37 4.15 -9.94
C GLU A 50 7.05 4.78 -10.41
N ASN A 51 5.95 4.00 -10.39
CA ASN A 51 4.66 4.47 -10.87
C ASN A 51 3.91 5.37 -9.88
N TYR A 52 4.15 5.19 -8.57
CA TYR A 52 3.41 5.85 -7.50
C TYR A 52 4.36 6.43 -6.44
N PRO A 53 5.24 7.39 -6.79
CA PRO A 53 6.30 7.90 -5.91
C PRO A 53 5.79 8.65 -4.67
N LYS A 54 4.48 8.92 -4.58
CA LYS A 54 3.83 9.54 -3.41
C LYS A 54 3.34 8.52 -2.38
N LEU A 55 3.40 7.22 -2.70
CA LEU A 55 3.03 6.13 -1.80
C LEU A 55 4.28 5.53 -1.17
N VAL A 56 4.10 4.92 0.00
CA VAL A 56 5.18 4.22 0.71
C VAL A 56 5.09 2.73 0.39
N PHE A 57 6.22 2.10 0.09
CA PHE A 57 6.31 0.67 -0.19
C PHE A 57 7.36 0.02 0.69
N ILE A 58 6.97 -1.04 1.38
CA ILE A 58 7.82 -1.78 2.32
C ILE A 58 7.93 -3.22 1.82
N GLU A 59 9.15 -3.67 1.60
CA GLU A 59 9.43 -5.08 1.32
C GLU A 59 9.44 -5.89 2.61
N GLY A 60 8.68 -6.99 2.62
CA GLY A 60 8.72 -7.94 3.72
C GLY A 60 7.49 -8.83 3.83
N ASP A 61 7.59 -9.80 4.74
CA ASP A 61 6.48 -10.64 5.15
C ASP A 61 5.64 -9.90 6.19
N ILE A 62 4.32 -9.88 6.02
CA ILE A 62 3.45 -9.21 6.99
C ILE A 62 3.37 -9.95 8.33
N GLU A 63 3.72 -11.24 8.34
CA GLU A 63 3.78 -12.05 9.55
C GLU A 63 5.07 -11.79 10.36
N ASP A 64 6.03 -11.05 9.79
CA ASP A 64 7.28 -10.67 10.46
C ASP A 64 7.05 -9.45 11.39
N PRO A 65 7.32 -9.57 12.70
CA PRO A 65 7.22 -8.47 13.66
C PRO A 65 8.07 -7.24 13.29
N GLU A 66 9.21 -7.42 12.63
CA GLU A 66 10.05 -6.29 12.19
C GLU A 66 9.40 -5.50 11.05
N VAL A 67 8.69 -6.18 10.15
CA VAL A 67 7.90 -5.54 9.09
C VAL A 67 6.72 -4.79 9.70
N LEU A 68 6.01 -5.42 10.64
CA LEU A 68 4.92 -4.76 11.37
C LEU A 68 5.41 -3.51 12.11
N GLY A 69 6.60 -3.56 12.72
CA GLY A 69 7.22 -2.41 13.37
C GLY A 69 7.48 -1.26 12.39
N ARG A 70 7.99 -1.55 11.18
CA ARG A 70 8.19 -0.55 10.12
C ARG A 70 6.88 0.04 9.64
N VAL A 71 5.87 -0.79 9.39
CA VAL A 71 4.53 -0.35 9.00
C VAL A 71 3.91 0.54 10.06
N ALA A 72 4.07 0.23 11.34
CA ALA A 72 3.51 1.02 12.44
C ALA A 72 4.04 2.46 12.50
N LEU A 73 5.25 2.73 12.00
CA LEU A 73 5.82 4.08 11.93
C LEU A 73 5.07 4.99 10.96
N GLU A 74 4.44 4.40 9.94
CA GLU A 74 3.66 5.13 8.93
C GLU A 74 2.18 5.27 9.34
N GLY A 75 1.78 4.73 10.49
CA GLY A 75 0.41 4.73 11.01
C GLY A 75 -0.03 6.03 11.70
N PRO A 76 -1.26 6.08 12.25
CA PRO A 76 -2.29 5.03 12.21
C PRO A 76 -2.90 4.88 10.81
N PHE A 77 -3.63 3.80 10.53
CA PHE A 77 -4.34 3.59 9.26
C PHE A 77 -5.81 3.31 9.55
#